data_AF-A0A819RPP8-F1
#
_entry.id   AF-A0A819RPP8-F1
#
_cell.length_a   1.000
_cell.length_b   1.000
_cell.length_c   1.000
_cell.angle_alpha   90.00
_cell.angle_beta   90.00
_cell.angle_gamma   90.00
#
_symmetry.space_group_name_H-M   'P 1'
#
loop_
_entity.id
_entity.type
_entity.pdbx_description
1 polymer ?
#
loop_
_entity_poly.entity_id
_entity_poly.type
_entity_poly.pdbx_seq_one_letter_code
_entity_poly.pdbx_strand_id
1 'polypeptide(L)'
;MNDQCIFYGGQCVNHCCSRCAQMTRSQKFGRLLQVLRQCSESTLFHDEIISAVQQIQQMELIMTPLEYRAYTVFDERIHVMDIVAKQYLEHASADVHHLIPVDVPTDGNCLYHSALISMNNSTLTTSELRVRTIVELITNETFYSNMYAHVVGPIDIAIKGVCKNYTYSELYEICALCTVLGCNIRSVYPEIDFHPDMAVMNNIFTPAPSVTTNYKITILWSHAWDEMHARAVNNNVWNPNHFVPLMSPSMPHESDRSNELILNHKDSPNRRFRADNNVIADFTESISLKTGQQNYNKGKTQQETRLEQERNRHRLRRANQTEEEHQIRLEQQRKRDKSRRANQTEEEHHIRLQQQAKRREANRVRRRLEEDMLQNIDIEQHDTEIQRNDTEISTPTVSRDIRTQAQSQNLEKNKKH
;
A
#
# COMPACT_ATOMS: atom_id res chain seq x y z
N MET A 1 27.82 17.59 17.95
CA MET A 1 27.29 18.60 17.03
C MET A 1 28.48 19.37 16.47
N ASN A 2 28.38 19.75 15.19
CA ASN A 2 29.42 20.28 14.28
C ASN A 2 30.32 19.22 13.64
N ASP A 3 29.85 18.73 12.48
CA ASP A 3 30.56 18.95 11.21
C ASP A 3 29.71 18.50 10.00
N GLN A 4 29.56 19.43 9.05
CA GLN A 4 29.70 19.17 7.61
C GLN A 4 28.53 18.59 6.80
N CYS A 5 28.10 19.49 5.90
CA CYS A 5 27.53 19.34 4.56
C CYS A 5 26.41 18.31 4.35
N ILE A 6 25.20 18.85 4.20
CA ILE A 6 24.05 18.25 3.49
C ILE A 6 23.75 19.11 2.23
N PHE A 7 24.83 19.68 1.65
CA PHE A 7 24.95 20.65 0.53
C PHE A 7 24.76 22.15 0.88
N TYR A 8 25.48 22.64 1.88
CA TYR A 8 25.40 24.02 2.41
C TYR A 8 26.10 25.10 1.55
N GLY A 9 25.39 26.22 1.32
CA GLY A 9 25.90 27.62 1.28
C GLY A 9 26.89 28.04 0.18
N GLY A 10 26.39 28.50 -0.97
CA GLY A 10 27.06 29.42 -1.91
C GLY A 10 28.28 28.91 -2.72
N GLN A 11 29.09 28.00 -2.19
CA GLN A 11 30.35 27.54 -2.82
C GLN A 11 30.36 26.05 -3.22
N CYS A 12 29.37 25.27 -2.81
CA CYS A 12 29.24 23.84 -3.17
C CYS A 12 28.44 23.58 -4.47
N VAL A 13 28.07 24.63 -5.22
CA VAL A 13 27.37 24.51 -6.52
C VAL A 13 28.14 23.56 -7.46
N ASN A 14 29.48 23.55 -7.38
CA ASN A 14 30.35 22.75 -8.23
C ASN A 14 31.10 21.61 -7.51
N HIS A 15 31.25 21.64 -6.18
CA HIS A 15 32.04 20.66 -5.42
C HIS A 15 31.33 20.19 -4.15
N CYS A 16 30.91 18.92 -4.13
CA CYS A 16 30.46 18.24 -2.91
C CYS A 16 31.60 18.17 -1.89
N CYS A 17 31.29 18.25 -0.58
CA CYS A 17 32.27 17.83 0.43
C CYS A 17 32.72 16.38 0.18
N SER A 18 33.89 15.99 0.69
CA SER A 18 34.47 14.65 0.48
C SER A 18 33.48 13.52 0.83
N ARG A 19 32.66 13.69 1.87
CA ARG A 19 31.64 12.73 2.27
C ARG A 19 30.48 12.65 1.28
N CYS A 20 29.95 13.80 0.82
CA CYS A 20 28.89 13.84 -0.18
C CYS A 20 29.37 13.37 -1.56
N ALA A 21 30.65 13.54 -1.88
CA ALA A 21 31.25 13.06 -3.13
C ALA A 21 31.24 11.53 -3.22
N GLN A 22 31.33 10.82 -2.09
CA GLN A 22 31.28 9.36 -2.01
C GLN A 22 29.86 8.78 -2.05
N MET A 23 28.83 9.62 -1.92
CA MET A 23 27.45 9.14 -1.92
C MET A 23 26.96 8.86 -3.35
N THR A 24 26.25 7.75 -3.53
CA THR A 24 25.53 7.47 -4.77
C THR A 24 24.39 8.48 -4.97
N ARG A 25 23.91 8.65 -6.20
CA ARG A 25 22.76 9.52 -6.50
C ARG A 25 21.54 9.20 -5.62
N SER A 26 21.21 7.91 -5.50
CA SER A 26 20.13 7.43 -4.62
C SER A 26 20.34 7.84 -3.16
N GLN A 27 21.55 7.67 -2.63
CA GLN A 27 21.86 8.07 -1.25
C GLN A 27 21.70 9.59 -1.05
N LYS A 28 22.08 10.40 -2.05
CA LYS A 28 21.92 11.87 -2.00
C LYS A 28 20.45 12.25 -1.90
N PHE A 29 19.60 11.72 -2.78
CA PHE A 29 18.16 11.99 -2.73
C PHE A 29 17.48 11.45 -1.46
N GLY A 30 17.91 10.30 -0.95
CA GLY A 30 17.45 9.80 0.35
C GLY A 30 17.76 10.77 1.50
N ARG A 31 18.93 11.43 1.48
CA ARG A 31 19.27 12.46 2.47
C ARG A 31 18.50 13.76 2.27
N LEU A 32 18.30 14.21 1.03
CA LEU A 32 17.48 15.40 0.76
C LEU A 32 16.04 15.20 1.24
N LEU A 33 15.45 14.03 1.00
CA LEU A 33 14.12 13.70 1.51
C LEU A 33 14.06 13.70 3.04
N GLN A 34 15.13 13.24 3.71
CA GLN A 34 15.22 13.32 5.18
C GLN A 34 15.24 14.76 5.68
N VAL A 35 15.95 15.67 5.01
CA VAL A 35 15.97 17.11 5.35
C VAL A 35 14.58 17.72 5.16
N LEU A 36 13.95 17.51 4.00
CA LEU A 36 12.61 18.03 3.71
C LEU A 36 11.58 17.53 4.74
N ARG A 37 11.69 16.26 5.16
CA ARG A 37 10.88 15.72 6.26
C ARG A 37 11.09 16.48 7.56
N GLN A 38 12.33 16.75 7.95
CA GLN A 38 12.63 17.48 9.20
C GLN A 38 12.02 18.89 9.18
N CYS A 39 12.15 19.60 8.06
CA CYS A 39 11.48 20.90 7.86
C CYS A 39 9.96 20.77 7.99
N SER A 40 9.35 19.71 7.43
CA SER A 40 7.89 19.46 7.52
C SER A 40 7.36 19.21 8.94
N GLU A 41 8.25 18.84 9.86
CA GLU A 41 7.94 18.57 11.28
C GLU A 41 8.26 19.78 12.18
N SER A 42 8.88 20.84 11.64
CA SER A 42 9.24 22.06 12.38
C SER A 42 8.05 22.99 12.60
N THR A 43 8.11 23.76 13.68
CA THR A 43 7.16 24.86 13.95
C THR A 43 7.34 26.04 13.00
N LEU A 44 8.52 26.17 12.39
CA LEU A 44 8.85 27.20 11.38
C LEU A 44 8.82 26.61 9.95
N PHE A 45 7.92 25.65 9.72
CA PHE A 45 7.82 24.86 8.50
C PHE A 45 8.00 25.66 7.20
N HIS A 46 7.23 26.73 7.00
CA HIS A 46 7.23 27.46 5.73
C HIS A 46 8.60 28.07 5.41
N ASP A 47 9.23 28.74 6.37
CA ASP A 47 10.53 29.39 6.14
C ASP A 47 11.63 28.35 5.93
N GLU A 48 11.62 27.27 6.72
CA GLU A 48 12.64 26.21 6.64
C GLU A 48 12.52 25.41 5.34
N ILE A 49 11.31 25.04 4.92
CA ILE A 49 11.10 24.24 3.71
C ILE A 49 11.44 25.04 2.45
N ILE A 50 11.08 26.34 2.40
CA ILE A 50 11.42 27.23 1.29
C ILE A 50 12.94 27.37 1.19
N SER A 51 13.62 27.63 2.32
CA SER A 51 15.09 27.73 2.36
C SER A 51 15.76 26.43 1.90
N ALA A 52 15.26 25.27 2.34
CA ALA A 52 15.78 23.97 1.91
C ALA A 52 15.58 23.73 0.41
N VAL A 53 14.40 24.03 -0.14
CA VAL A 53 14.11 23.90 -1.57
C VAL A 53 14.98 24.82 -2.41
N GLN A 54 15.13 26.09 -2.00
CA GLN A 54 16.02 27.04 -2.67
C GLN A 54 17.45 26.51 -2.73
N GLN A 55 17.95 25.93 -1.64
CA GLN A 55 19.28 25.31 -1.64
C GLN A 55 19.37 24.12 -2.61
N ILE A 56 18.35 23.24 -2.63
CA ILE A 56 18.29 22.09 -3.55
C ILE A 56 18.32 22.54 -5.02
N GLN A 57 17.60 23.61 -5.35
CA GLN A 57 17.57 24.14 -6.72
C GLN A 57 18.92 24.65 -7.21
N GLN A 58 19.79 25.13 -6.31
CA GLN A 58 21.15 25.57 -6.67
C GLN A 58 22.13 24.40 -6.92
N MET A 59 21.69 23.14 -6.79
CA MET A 59 22.54 21.97 -6.97
C MET A 59 22.44 21.45 -8.42
N GLU A 60 23.21 22.02 -9.36
CA GLU A 60 23.12 21.70 -10.80
C GLU A 60 23.22 20.20 -11.12
N LEU A 61 24.12 19.47 -10.45
CA LEU A 61 24.32 18.02 -10.63
C LEU A 61 23.14 17.16 -10.12
N ILE A 62 22.34 17.70 -9.21
CA ILE A 62 21.19 17.02 -8.61
C ILE A 62 19.93 17.36 -9.39
N MET A 63 19.73 18.64 -9.73
CA MET A 63 18.53 19.17 -10.36
C MET A 63 18.58 19.22 -11.89
N THR A 64 19.56 18.55 -12.51
CA THR A 64 19.59 18.34 -13.96
C THR A 64 18.22 17.82 -14.44
N PRO A 65 17.64 18.36 -15.52
CA PRO A 65 16.39 17.86 -16.08
C PRO A 65 16.44 16.36 -16.35
N LEU A 66 15.33 15.66 -16.09
CA LEU A 66 15.24 14.23 -16.34
C LEU A 66 15.00 14.00 -17.83
N GLU A 67 15.79 13.12 -18.44
CA GLU A 67 15.48 12.63 -19.77
C GLU A 67 14.41 11.55 -19.65
N TYR A 68 13.19 11.90 -20.02
CA TYR A 68 12.06 10.98 -19.98
C TYR A 68 11.92 10.25 -21.32
N ARG A 69 11.83 8.91 -21.26
CA ARG A 69 11.48 8.06 -22.40
C ARG A 69 10.34 7.14 -21.98
N ALA A 70 9.23 7.23 -22.71
CA ALA A 70 8.06 6.43 -22.40
C ALA A 70 8.32 4.94 -22.67
N TYR A 71 8.03 4.12 -21.67
CA TYR A 71 7.94 2.66 -21.79
C TYR A 71 6.53 2.24 -21.38
N THR A 72 5.64 2.15 -22.36
CA THR A 72 4.20 1.95 -22.14
C THR A 72 3.70 0.60 -22.64
N VAL A 73 4.60 -0.33 -22.93
CA VAL A 73 4.25 -1.67 -23.44
C VAL A 73 4.43 -2.69 -22.33
N PHE A 74 3.42 -3.53 -22.13
CA PHE A 74 3.43 -4.61 -21.17
C PHE A 74 4.33 -5.75 -21.66
N ASP A 75 5.34 -6.11 -20.87
CA ASP A 75 6.24 -7.23 -21.12
C ASP A 75 6.13 -8.24 -19.97
N GLU A 76 5.51 -9.37 -20.23
CA GLU A 76 5.26 -10.45 -19.28
C GLU A 76 6.54 -11.05 -18.64
N ARG A 77 7.72 -10.79 -19.22
CA ARG A 77 9.00 -11.27 -18.68
C ARG A 77 9.47 -10.44 -17.49
N ILE A 78 9.04 -9.18 -17.40
CA ILE A 78 9.49 -8.21 -16.39
C ILE A 78 8.35 -7.55 -15.63
N HIS A 79 7.13 -7.60 -16.15
CA HIS A 79 5.94 -7.03 -15.54
C HIS A 79 5.01 -8.14 -15.04
N VAL A 80 4.41 -7.88 -13.89
CA VAL A 80 3.34 -8.69 -13.32
C VAL A 80 2.06 -7.88 -13.40
N MET A 81 0.95 -8.49 -13.82
CA MET A 81 -0.34 -7.81 -13.84
C MET A 81 -0.89 -7.68 -12.42
N ASP A 82 -1.36 -6.49 -12.06
CA ASP A 82 -2.11 -6.27 -10.83
C ASP A 82 -3.56 -6.71 -11.04
N ILE A 83 -3.91 -7.85 -10.46
CA ILE A 83 -5.24 -8.48 -10.62
C ILE A 83 -6.32 -7.66 -9.90
N VAL A 84 -5.98 -7.00 -8.79
CA VAL A 84 -6.92 -6.15 -8.03
C VAL A 84 -7.18 -4.89 -8.83
N ALA A 85 -6.13 -4.22 -9.31
CA ALA A 85 -6.28 -3.05 -10.17
C ALA A 85 -6.98 -3.36 -11.50
N LYS A 86 -6.85 -4.59 -12.02
CA LYS A 86 -7.61 -5.02 -13.20
C LYS A 86 -9.12 -4.99 -12.97
N GLN A 87 -9.61 -5.36 -11.78
CA GLN A 87 -11.02 -5.24 -11.43
C GLN A 87 -11.46 -3.78 -11.41
N TYR A 88 -10.65 -2.90 -10.81
CA TYR A 88 -10.94 -1.46 -10.79
C TYR A 88 -10.94 -0.82 -12.19
N LEU A 89 -10.11 -1.31 -13.11
CA LEU A 89 -10.07 -0.84 -14.48
C LEU A 89 -11.38 -1.12 -15.23
N GLU A 90 -12.12 -2.18 -14.89
CA GLU A 90 -13.43 -2.48 -15.48
C GLU A 90 -14.48 -1.40 -15.18
N HIS A 91 -14.30 -0.67 -14.07
CA HIS A 91 -15.12 0.47 -13.69
C HIS A 91 -14.63 1.79 -14.27
N ALA A 92 -13.51 1.82 -15.00
CA ALA A 92 -13.02 3.04 -15.65
C ALA A 92 -13.68 3.26 -17.02
N SER A 93 -13.29 4.33 -17.72
CA SER A 93 -13.77 4.63 -19.06
C SER A 93 -13.34 3.55 -20.08
N ALA A 94 -14.23 3.24 -21.03
CA ALA A 94 -14.04 2.13 -21.97
C ALA A 94 -12.78 2.27 -22.86
N ASP A 95 -12.31 3.49 -23.10
CA ASP A 95 -11.11 3.77 -23.90
C ASP A 95 -9.82 3.24 -23.27
N VAL A 96 -9.81 2.88 -21.97
CA VAL A 96 -8.62 2.35 -21.29
C VAL A 96 -8.74 0.88 -20.89
N HIS A 97 -9.88 0.21 -21.11
CA HIS A 97 -10.10 -1.19 -20.71
C HIS A 97 -9.14 -2.20 -21.34
N HIS A 98 -8.63 -1.86 -22.54
CA HIS A 98 -7.65 -2.65 -23.27
C HIS A 98 -6.24 -2.61 -22.68
N LEU A 99 -5.98 -1.71 -21.73
CA LEU A 99 -4.70 -1.59 -21.05
C LEU A 99 -4.57 -2.63 -19.92
N ILE A 100 -3.32 -2.87 -19.53
CA ILE A 100 -2.93 -3.84 -18.51
C ILE A 100 -2.33 -3.07 -17.32
N PRO A 101 -2.96 -3.13 -16.13
CA PRO A 101 -2.39 -2.57 -14.92
C PRO A 101 -1.21 -3.42 -14.45
N VAL A 102 -0.07 -2.79 -14.18
CA VAL A 102 1.14 -3.46 -13.72
C VAL A 102 1.29 -3.32 -12.20
N ASP A 103 1.58 -4.42 -11.53
CA ASP A 103 1.80 -4.50 -10.09
C ASP A 103 2.99 -3.62 -9.67
N VAL A 104 2.78 -2.84 -8.60
CA VAL A 104 3.81 -2.04 -7.96
C VAL A 104 3.73 -2.15 -6.45
N PRO A 105 4.83 -1.88 -5.71
CA PRO A 105 4.78 -1.92 -4.25
C PRO A 105 3.70 -0.99 -3.64
N THR A 106 2.86 -1.57 -2.78
CA THR A 106 1.82 -0.85 -2.01
C THR A 106 2.42 -0.23 -0.73
N ASP A 107 3.37 0.71 -0.87
CA ASP A 107 4.13 1.28 0.26
C ASP A 107 4.01 2.81 0.39
N GLY A 108 3.05 3.43 -0.31
CA GLY A 108 2.91 4.88 -0.38
C GLY A 108 3.85 5.56 -1.38
N ASN A 109 4.81 4.86 -1.99
CA ASN A 109 5.56 5.33 -3.16
C ASN A 109 4.95 4.86 -4.49
N CYS A 110 3.77 4.25 -4.50
CA CYS A 110 3.19 3.62 -5.68
C CYS A 110 3.05 4.55 -6.90
N LEU A 111 2.80 5.86 -6.70
CA LEU A 111 2.83 6.85 -7.80
C LEU A 111 4.22 6.90 -8.46
N TYR A 112 5.27 7.00 -7.66
CA TYR A 112 6.64 7.08 -8.15
C TYR A 112 7.13 5.75 -8.72
N HIS A 113 6.72 4.62 -8.14
CA HIS A 113 6.96 3.31 -8.73
C HIS A 113 6.31 3.20 -10.11
N SER A 114 5.05 3.63 -10.25
CA SER A 114 4.32 3.64 -11.53
C SER A 114 5.05 4.44 -12.60
N ALA A 115 5.57 5.62 -12.24
CA ALA A 115 6.35 6.45 -13.15
C ALA A 115 7.68 5.77 -13.55
N LEU A 116 8.42 5.18 -12.61
CA LEU A 116 9.69 4.50 -12.89
C LEU A 116 9.54 3.31 -13.84
N ILE A 117 8.51 2.47 -13.62
CA ILE A 117 8.21 1.36 -14.53
C ILE A 117 7.86 1.91 -15.92
N SER A 118 7.06 2.98 -15.98
CA SER A 118 6.69 3.64 -17.25
C SER A 118 7.85 4.37 -17.94
N MET A 119 9.03 4.44 -17.32
CA MET A 119 10.26 5.00 -17.90
C MET A 119 11.28 3.94 -18.32
N ASN A 120 11.12 2.70 -17.83
CA ASN A 120 12.14 1.66 -17.88
C ASN A 120 13.55 2.17 -17.50
N ASN A 121 13.63 3.04 -16.48
CA ASN A 121 14.89 3.67 -16.07
C ASN A 121 15.31 3.12 -14.70
N SER A 122 16.31 2.24 -14.69
CA SER A 122 16.83 1.61 -13.47
C SER A 122 17.71 2.51 -12.61
N THR A 123 18.09 3.70 -13.10
CA THR A 123 19.00 4.62 -12.39
C THR A 123 18.27 5.57 -11.45
N LEU A 124 17.00 5.85 -11.73
CA LEU A 124 16.16 6.72 -10.92
C LEU A 124 15.55 5.95 -9.75
N THR A 125 15.24 6.67 -8.68
CA THR A 125 14.63 6.09 -7.47
C THR A 125 13.36 6.83 -7.11
N THR A 126 12.48 6.17 -6.35
CA THR A 126 11.23 6.80 -5.89
C THR A 126 11.52 8.02 -5.00
N SER A 127 12.58 7.96 -4.20
CA SER A 127 13.04 9.10 -3.39
C SER A 127 13.48 10.28 -4.26
N GLU A 128 14.12 10.03 -5.40
CA GLU A 128 14.50 11.09 -6.33
C GLU A 128 13.28 11.76 -6.96
N LEU A 129 12.34 10.99 -7.51
CA LEU A 129 11.11 11.55 -8.07
C LEU A 129 10.32 12.32 -7.00
N ARG A 130 10.19 11.77 -5.79
CA ARG A 130 9.50 12.44 -4.67
C ARG A 130 10.15 13.77 -4.30
N VAL A 131 11.48 13.84 -4.15
CA VAL A 131 12.18 15.10 -3.86
C VAL A 131 11.96 16.13 -4.96
N ARG A 132 12.04 15.72 -6.23
CA ARG A 132 11.80 16.62 -7.36
C ARG A 132 10.36 17.12 -7.39
N THR A 133 9.38 16.25 -7.11
CA THR A 133 7.97 16.63 -6.95
C THR A 133 7.77 17.62 -5.80
N ILE A 134 8.43 17.44 -4.66
CA ILE A 134 8.38 18.39 -3.53
C ILE A 134 8.93 19.76 -3.95
N VAL A 135 10.10 19.78 -4.60
CA VAL A 135 10.73 21.01 -5.10
C VAL A 135 9.79 21.74 -6.07
N GLU A 136 9.19 21.00 -7.00
CA GLU A 136 8.22 21.54 -7.97
C GLU A 136 6.98 22.14 -7.28
N LEU A 137 6.36 21.41 -6.34
CA LEU A 137 5.19 21.89 -5.61
C LEU A 137 5.45 23.17 -4.83
N ILE A 138 6.60 23.27 -4.15
CA ILE A 138 6.96 24.44 -3.34
C ILE A 138 7.35 25.62 -4.24
N THR A 139 8.09 25.38 -5.32
CA THR A 139 8.49 26.44 -6.26
C THR A 139 7.28 27.08 -6.93
N ASN A 140 6.28 26.28 -7.25
CA ASN A 140 5.06 26.70 -7.95
C ASN A 140 3.82 26.62 -7.04
N GLU A 141 3.97 26.84 -5.74
CA GLU A 141 2.90 26.66 -4.75
C GLU A 141 1.65 27.46 -5.09
N THR A 142 1.82 28.74 -5.45
CA THR A 142 0.70 29.63 -5.81
C THR A 142 -0.07 29.11 -7.03
N PHE A 143 0.62 28.57 -8.02
CA PHE A 143 0.00 28.01 -9.22
C PHE A 143 -0.89 26.81 -8.87
N TYR A 144 -0.33 25.82 -8.18
CA TYR A 144 -1.07 24.62 -7.79
C TYR A 144 -2.21 24.94 -6.81
N SER A 145 -1.98 25.82 -5.83
CA SER A 145 -3.00 26.26 -4.89
C SER A 145 -4.19 26.89 -5.61
N ASN A 146 -3.95 27.85 -6.52
CA ASN A 146 -5.01 28.51 -7.27
C ASN A 146 -5.81 27.51 -8.14
N MET A 147 -5.14 26.54 -8.75
CA MET A 147 -5.80 25.60 -9.65
C MET A 147 -6.57 24.49 -8.95
N TYR A 148 -6.11 24.01 -7.78
CA TYR A 148 -6.63 22.75 -7.23
C TYR A 148 -7.11 22.84 -5.77
N ALA A 149 -6.80 23.90 -5.02
CA ALA A 149 -7.12 23.94 -3.58
C ALA A 149 -8.62 23.88 -3.28
N HIS A 150 -9.45 24.35 -4.21
CA HIS A 150 -10.91 24.29 -4.10
C HIS A 150 -11.47 22.87 -4.28
N VAL A 151 -10.69 21.93 -4.84
CA VAL A 151 -11.11 20.53 -5.05
C VAL A 151 -10.49 19.58 -4.03
N VAL A 152 -9.17 19.69 -3.81
CA VAL A 152 -8.42 18.72 -2.98
C VAL A 152 -7.94 19.30 -1.65
N GLY A 153 -8.29 20.54 -1.35
CA GLY A 153 -7.97 21.21 -0.09
C GLY A 153 -6.61 21.92 -0.09
N PRO A 154 -6.16 22.42 1.08
CA PRO A 154 -4.98 23.26 1.18
C PRO A 154 -3.68 22.55 0.76
N ILE A 155 -2.88 23.22 -0.07
CA ILE A 155 -1.62 22.68 -0.59
C ILE A 155 -0.55 22.47 0.50
N ASP A 156 -0.58 23.25 1.59
CA ASP A 156 0.40 23.12 2.68
C ASP A 156 0.29 21.76 3.40
N ILE A 157 -0.93 21.22 3.49
CA ILE A 157 -1.19 19.88 4.03
C ILE A 157 -0.57 18.83 3.12
N ALA A 158 -0.76 18.96 1.79
CA ALA A 158 -0.16 18.06 0.81
C ALA A 158 1.37 18.10 0.87
N ILE A 159 1.98 19.30 0.85
CA ILE A 159 3.44 19.49 0.95
C ILE A 159 4.00 18.81 2.22
N LYS A 160 3.37 19.02 3.38
CA LYS A 160 3.77 18.35 4.64
C LYS A 160 3.67 16.84 4.56
N GLY A 161 2.65 16.32 3.87
CA GLY A 161 2.44 14.89 3.63
C GLY A 161 3.54 14.29 2.78
N VAL A 162 3.76 14.84 1.58
CA VAL A 162 4.71 14.30 0.59
C VAL A 162 6.17 14.37 1.06
N CYS A 163 6.53 15.32 1.92
CA CYS A 163 7.86 15.40 2.55
C CYS A 163 8.22 14.15 3.36
N LYS A 164 7.23 13.41 3.86
CA LYS A 164 7.45 12.13 4.56
C LYS A 164 7.49 11.01 3.54
N ASN A 165 8.59 10.26 3.50
CA ASN A 165 8.68 9.06 2.67
C ASN A 165 7.55 8.07 3.03
N TYR A 166 7.07 7.32 2.04
CA TYR A 166 5.97 6.34 2.19
C TYR A 166 4.60 6.95 2.55
N THR A 167 4.43 8.27 2.50
CA THR A 167 3.09 8.88 2.45
C THR A 167 2.51 8.71 1.05
N TYR A 168 1.24 8.31 0.97
CA TYR A 168 0.48 8.23 -0.27
C TYR A 168 0.38 9.60 -0.95
N SER A 169 0.48 9.58 -2.27
CA SER A 169 0.31 10.75 -3.12
C SER A 169 -1.16 10.98 -3.44
N GLU A 170 -1.50 12.22 -3.78
CA GLU A 170 -2.82 12.68 -4.19
C GLU A 170 -2.68 13.43 -5.54
N LEU A 171 -3.71 14.21 -5.90
CA LEU A 171 -3.77 14.97 -7.15
C LEU A 171 -2.57 15.93 -7.33
N TYR A 172 -2.16 16.64 -6.26
CA TYR A 172 -1.07 17.61 -6.32
C TYR A 172 0.23 16.98 -6.83
N GLU A 173 0.59 15.83 -6.28
CA GLU A 173 1.81 15.13 -6.67
C GLU A 173 1.76 14.62 -8.10
N ILE A 174 0.59 14.21 -8.62
CA ILE A 174 0.43 13.80 -10.02
C ILE A 174 0.70 15.00 -10.94
N CYS A 175 0.10 16.15 -10.67
CA CYS A 175 0.28 17.37 -11.46
C CYS A 175 1.74 17.85 -11.43
N ALA A 176 2.37 17.87 -10.26
CA ALA A 176 3.78 18.25 -10.14
C ALA A 176 4.72 17.22 -10.78
N LEU A 177 4.43 15.92 -10.65
CA LEU A 177 5.21 14.88 -11.30
C LEU A 177 5.13 14.99 -12.84
N CYS A 178 3.98 15.39 -13.38
CA CYS A 178 3.81 15.68 -14.80
C CYS A 178 4.84 16.71 -15.30
N THR A 179 5.00 17.82 -14.57
CA THR A 179 6.02 18.84 -14.85
C THR A 179 7.45 18.31 -14.67
N VAL A 180 7.72 17.58 -13.58
CA VAL A 180 9.05 17.01 -13.30
C VAL A 180 9.53 16.05 -14.38
N LEU A 181 8.62 15.25 -14.95
CA LEU A 181 8.94 14.30 -16.01
C LEU A 181 8.95 14.95 -17.40
N GLY A 182 8.32 16.11 -17.58
CA GLY A 182 8.15 16.72 -18.90
C GLY A 182 7.28 15.87 -19.85
N CYS A 183 6.35 15.08 -19.31
CA CYS A 183 5.46 14.22 -20.09
C CYS A 183 4.01 14.36 -19.62
N ASN A 184 3.04 14.11 -20.51
CA ASN A 184 1.64 14.12 -20.10
C ASN A 184 1.33 12.91 -19.19
N ILE A 185 0.50 13.12 -18.18
CA ILE A 185 0.00 12.04 -17.32
C ILE A 185 -1.51 11.93 -17.50
N ARG A 186 -1.99 10.85 -18.13
CA ARG A 186 -3.39 10.45 -18.10
C ARG A 186 -3.66 9.78 -16.76
N SER A 187 -4.37 10.48 -15.89
CA SER A 187 -4.89 9.93 -14.65
C SER A 187 -6.26 9.31 -14.91
N VAL A 188 -6.41 8.04 -14.54
CA VAL A 188 -7.63 7.25 -14.72
C VAL A 188 -8.23 6.98 -13.36
N TYR A 189 -9.40 7.53 -13.09
CA TYR A 189 -10.13 7.29 -11.85
C TYR A 189 -11.34 6.37 -12.14
N PRO A 190 -11.49 5.22 -11.45
CA PRO A 190 -12.65 4.35 -11.60
C PRO A 190 -13.98 5.05 -11.25
N GLU A 191 -15.06 4.74 -11.95
CA GLU A 191 -16.40 5.28 -11.70
C GLU A 191 -17.09 4.60 -10.49
N ILE A 192 -16.37 4.49 -9.37
CA ILE A 192 -16.84 3.90 -8.11
C ILE A 192 -17.05 5.02 -7.10
N ASP A 193 -18.27 5.16 -6.58
CA ASP A 193 -18.67 6.28 -5.71
C ASP A 193 -18.35 7.66 -6.32
N PHE A 194 -18.31 7.73 -7.65
CA PHE A 194 -17.82 8.89 -8.38
C PHE A 194 -18.77 10.08 -8.29
N HIS A 195 -18.22 11.25 -7.96
CA HIS A 195 -18.97 12.51 -7.90
C HIS A 195 -18.41 13.52 -8.92
N PRO A 196 -19.23 14.43 -9.50
CA PRO A 196 -18.78 15.34 -10.55
C PRO A 196 -17.55 16.20 -10.23
N ASP A 197 -17.31 16.54 -8.96
CA ASP A 197 -16.11 17.25 -8.49
C ASP A 197 -14.83 16.40 -8.58
N MET A 198 -14.95 15.07 -8.57
CA MET A 198 -13.85 14.13 -8.79
C MET A 198 -13.41 14.03 -10.25
N ALA A 199 -14.11 14.70 -11.19
CA ALA A 199 -13.74 14.73 -12.60
C ALA A 199 -12.31 15.23 -12.84
N VAL A 200 -11.81 16.10 -11.96
CA VAL A 200 -10.40 16.55 -12.02
C VAL A 200 -9.42 15.39 -11.86
N MET A 201 -9.76 14.35 -11.10
CA MET A 201 -8.91 13.19 -10.86
C MET A 201 -8.85 12.25 -12.07
N ASN A 202 -9.84 12.30 -12.97
CA ASN A 202 -9.91 11.50 -14.20
C ASN A 202 -9.53 12.33 -15.45
N ASN A 203 -8.36 12.97 -15.45
CA ASN A 203 -7.98 13.96 -16.47
C ASN A 203 -6.63 13.64 -17.14
N ILE A 204 -6.26 14.41 -18.16
CA ILE A 204 -4.91 14.45 -18.71
C ILE A 204 -4.23 15.70 -18.18
N PHE A 205 -3.17 15.51 -17.39
CA PHE A 205 -2.32 16.59 -16.94
C PHE A 205 -1.19 16.81 -17.93
N THR A 206 -0.88 18.08 -18.17
CA THR A 206 0.21 18.51 -19.05
C THR A 206 1.24 19.28 -18.24
N PRO A 207 2.54 19.17 -18.56
CA PRO A 207 3.59 19.93 -17.87
C PRO A 207 3.34 21.44 -17.87
N ALA A 208 3.78 22.13 -16.82
CA ALA A 208 3.76 23.59 -16.72
C ALA A 208 5.19 24.16 -16.64
N PRO A 209 5.65 24.99 -17.60
CA PRO A 209 4.94 25.42 -18.81
C PRO A 209 4.72 24.28 -19.81
N SER A 210 3.73 24.43 -20.68
CA SER A 210 3.42 23.44 -21.72
C SER A 210 4.63 23.18 -22.60
N VAL A 211 5.16 21.96 -22.53
CA VAL A 211 6.16 21.46 -23.48
C VAL A 211 5.47 20.59 -24.53
N THR A 212 5.91 20.72 -25.78
CA THR A 212 5.47 19.83 -26.86
C THR A 212 6.09 18.45 -26.64
N THR A 213 5.38 17.60 -25.93
CA THR A 213 5.79 16.23 -25.64
C THR A 213 4.78 15.26 -26.24
N ASN A 214 5.27 14.30 -27.02
CA ASN A 214 4.46 13.21 -27.55
C ASN A 214 4.34 12.06 -26.55
N TYR A 215 5.00 12.19 -25.39
CA TYR A 215 5.03 11.15 -24.38
C TYR A 215 3.85 11.29 -23.42
N LYS A 216 3.17 10.18 -23.20
CA LYS A 216 2.04 10.06 -22.28
C LYS A 216 2.20 8.80 -21.45
N ILE A 217 2.15 8.93 -20.12
CA ILE A 217 1.92 7.79 -19.23
C ILE A 217 0.46 7.75 -18.81
N THR A 218 -0.03 6.56 -18.52
CA THR A 218 -1.38 6.36 -18.00
C THR A 218 -1.27 5.71 -16.63
N ILE A 219 -1.90 6.30 -15.62
CA ILE A 219 -1.86 5.82 -14.23
C ILE A 219 -3.30 5.64 -13.76
N LEU A 220 -3.58 4.48 -13.17
CA LEU A 220 -4.89 4.14 -12.59
C LEU A 220 -4.88 4.37 -11.09
N TRP A 221 -5.89 5.07 -10.59
CA TRP A 221 -6.25 5.06 -9.17
C TRP A 221 -6.89 3.72 -8.82
N SER A 222 -6.35 3.06 -7.81
CA SER A 222 -6.77 1.74 -7.39
C SER A 222 -6.70 1.62 -5.87
N HIS A 223 -6.83 0.40 -5.37
CA HIS A 223 -6.73 0.08 -3.96
C HIS A 223 -5.94 -1.21 -3.77
N ALA A 224 -5.21 -1.33 -2.67
CA ALA A 224 -4.41 -2.52 -2.36
C ALA A 224 -5.25 -3.80 -2.13
N TRP A 225 -6.57 -3.65 -1.97
CA TRP A 225 -7.56 -4.72 -1.76
C TRP A 225 -8.71 -4.54 -2.74
N ASP A 226 -9.44 -5.61 -3.04
CA ASP A 226 -10.67 -5.54 -3.80
C ASP A 226 -11.72 -4.63 -3.14
N GLU A 227 -12.72 -4.20 -3.93
CA GLU A 227 -13.71 -3.20 -3.53
C GLU A 227 -14.49 -3.62 -2.28
N MET A 228 -14.88 -4.89 -2.19
CA MET A 228 -15.66 -5.39 -1.06
C MET A 228 -14.88 -5.24 0.25
N HIS A 229 -13.60 -5.62 0.27
CA HIS A 229 -12.75 -5.46 1.45
C HIS A 229 -12.42 -4.00 1.74
N ALA A 230 -12.15 -3.19 0.70
CA ALA A 230 -11.90 -1.75 0.84
C ALA A 230 -13.09 -1.03 1.51
N ARG A 231 -14.31 -1.32 1.05
CA ARG A 231 -15.55 -0.77 1.63
C ARG A 231 -15.78 -1.24 3.06
N ALA A 232 -15.54 -2.53 3.34
CA ALA A 232 -15.77 -3.10 4.68
C ALA A 232 -14.98 -2.37 5.78
N VAL A 233 -13.77 -1.89 5.48
CA VAL A 233 -12.94 -1.15 6.46
C VAL A 233 -13.19 0.35 6.48
N ASN A 234 -13.86 0.90 5.47
CA ASN A 234 -14.00 2.34 5.26
C ASN A 234 -15.47 2.79 5.28
N ASN A 235 -16.25 2.28 6.23
CA ASN A 235 -17.67 2.62 6.42
C ASN A 235 -18.51 2.50 5.14
N ASN A 236 -18.24 1.49 4.33
CA ASN A 236 -18.89 1.22 3.05
C ASN A 236 -18.63 2.24 1.93
N VAL A 237 -17.65 3.14 2.11
CA VAL A 237 -17.19 4.08 1.08
C VAL A 237 -15.90 3.55 0.46
N TRP A 238 -15.80 3.57 -0.86
CA TRP A 238 -14.54 3.26 -1.53
C TRP A 238 -13.65 4.51 -1.59
N ASN A 239 -12.37 4.36 -1.24
CA ASN A 239 -11.36 5.40 -1.40
C ASN A 239 -10.09 4.75 -1.97
N PRO A 240 -9.44 5.33 -2.99
CA PRO A 240 -8.21 4.79 -3.51
C PRO A 240 -7.06 4.97 -2.52
N ASN A 241 -6.11 4.04 -2.54
CA ASN A 241 -4.83 4.15 -1.82
C ASN A 241 -3.67 3.56 -2.60
N HIS A 242 -3.86 3.27 -3.89
CA HIS A 242 -2.85 2.65 -4.72
C HIS A 242 -2.85 3.28 -6.11
N PHE A 243 -1.66 3.31 -6.73
CA PHE A 243 -1.47 3.75 -8.10
C PHE A 243 -0.74 2.65 -8.84
N VAL A 244 -1.21 2.33 -10.04
CA VAL A 244 -0.52 1.40 -10.95
C VAL A 244 -0.39 2.05 -12.33
N PRO A 245 0.70 1.79 -13.08
CA PRO A 245 0.77 2.22 -14.45
C PRO A 245 -0.09 1.29 -15.32
N LEU A 246 -0.79 1.89 -16.29
CA LEU A 246 -1.52 1.16 -17.32
C LEU A 246 -0.66 1.08 -18.59
N MET A 247 -0.43 -0.14 -19.06
CA MET A 247 0.40 -0.40 -20.23
C MET A 247 -0.40 -1.02 -21.37
N SER A 248 -0.02 -0.69 -22.60
CA SER A 248 -0.57 -1.31 -23.79
C SER A 248 -0.10 -2.77 -23.87
N PRO A 249 -0.95 -3.71 -24.31
CA PRO A 249 -0.52 -5.07 -24.59
C PRO A 249 0.60 -5.05 -25.64
N SER A 250 1.55 -5.97 -25.51
CA SER A 250 2.52 -6.22 -26.58
C SER A 250 1.75 -6.58 -27.85
N MET A 251 1.97 -5.82 -28.93
CA MET A 251 1.42 -6.21 -30.22
C MET A 251 2.00 -7.58 -30.57
N PRO A 252 1.17 -8.60 -30.89
CA PRO A 252 1.70 -9.86 -31.36
C PRO A 252 2.56 -9.57 -32.60
N HIS A 253 3.84 -9.93 -32.54
CA HIS A 253 4.74 -9.75 -33.68
C HIS A 253 4.09 -10.44 -34.89
N GLU A 254 3.98 -9.75 -36.03
CA GLU A 254 3.33 -10.30 -37.24
C GLU A 254 3.94 -11.64 -37.71
N SER A 255 5.18 -11.93 -37.31
CA SER A 255 5.84 -13.22 -37.50
C SER A 255 5.11 -14.39 -36.83
N ASP A 256 4.48 -14.18 -35.66
CA ASP A 256 3.75 -15.24 -34.96
C ASP A 256 2.40 -15.53 -35.63
N ARG A 257 1.76 -14.50 -36.22
CA ARG A 257 0.55 -14.67 -37.05
C ARG A 257 0.82 -15.47 -38.33
N SER A 258 2.03 -15.41 -38.86
CA SER A 258 2.40 -16.16 -40.07
C SER A 258 2.48 -17.67 -39.78
N ASN A 259 2.86 -18.05 -38.56
CA ASN A 259 2.94 -19.46 -38.16
C ASN A 259 1.57 -20.07 -37.84
N GLU A 260 0.62 -19.29 -37.28
CA GLU A 260 -0.76 -19.77 -37.07
C GLU A 260 -1.53 -19.96 -38.39
N LEU A 261 -1.32 -19.11 -39.40
CA LEU A 261 -1.94 -19.28 -40.72
C LEU A 261 -1.39 -20.49 -41.49
N ILE A 262 -0.16 -20.93 -41.22
CA ILE A 262 0.42 -22.14 -41.83
C ILE A 262 -0.11 -23.42 -41.17
N LEU A 263 -0.49 -23.37 -39.89
CA LEU A 263 -1.06 -24.52 -39.17
C LEU A 263 -2.56 -24.74 -39.45
N ASN A 264 -3.32 -23.70 -39.79
CA ASN A 264 -4.76 -23.80 -40.05
C ASN A 264 -5.13 -24.13 -41.52
N HIS A 265 -4.15 -24.42 -42.39
CA HIS A 265 -4.42 -24.80 -43.78
C HIS A 265 -4.35 -26.31 -44.07
N LYS A 266 -4.32 -27.17 -43.04
CA LYS A 266 -4.20 -28.64 -43.21
C LYS A 266 -5.51 -29.43 -43.24
N ASP A 267 -6.67 -28.78 -43.29
CA ASP A 267 -7.93 -29.46 -43.65
C ASP A 267 -8.15 -29.41 -45.17
N SER A 268 -7.35 -30.22 -45.88
CA SER A 268 -7.70 -30.72 -47.20
C SER A 268 -7.93 -32.24 -47.09
N PRO A 269 -9.09 -32.77 -47.53
CA PRO A 269 -9.49 -34.13 -47.24
C PRO A 269 -8.85 -35.10 -48.24
N ASN A 270 -7.64 -35.59 -47.96
CA ASN A 270 -7.18 -36.90 -48.43
C ASN A 270 -5.77 -37.23 -47.92
N ARG A 271 -5.67 -38.06 -46.88
CA ARG A 271 -4.92 -39.33 -46.91
C ARG A 271 -4.96 -40.01 -45.55
N ARG A 272 -5.53 -41.22 -45.56
CA ARG A 272 -5.26 -42.27 -44.58
C ARG A 272 -3.76 -42.50 -44.48
N PHE A 273 -3.18 -42.42 -43.29
CA PHE A 273 -2.26 -43.43 -42.75
C PHE A 273 -2.11 -43.21 -41.23
N ARG A 274 -2.27 -44.30 -40.49
CA ARG A 274 -2.03 -44.42 -39.05
C ARG A 274 -0.54 -44.24 -38.74
N ALA A 275 -0.22 -43.60 -37.62
CA ALA A 275 0.64 -44.17 -36.58
C ALA A 275 0.65 -43.26 -35.33
N ASP A 276 0.37 -43.91 -34.21
CA ASP A 276 0.50 -43.56 -32.81
C ASP A 276 1.54 -42.49 -32.44
N ASN A 277 1.14 -41.56 -31.56
CA ASN A 277 1.91 -41.11 -30.40
C ASN A 277 1.03 -40.19 -29.52
N ASN A 278 0.27 -40.83 -28.63
CA ASN A 278 -0.33 -40.22 -27.45
C ASN A 278 0.60 -40.52 -26.28
N VAL A 279 1.04 -39.48 -25.57
CA VAL A 279 1.45 -39.38 -24.15
C VAL A 279 2.32 -38.11 -24.08
N ILE A 280 2.15 -37.28 -23.05
CA ILE A 280 2.73 -35.93 -22.83
C ILE A 280 1.81 -34.78 -23.30
N ALA A 281 0.58 -34.73 -22.76
CA ALA A 281 -0.20 -33.48 -22.73
C ALA A 281 -0.93 -33.22 -21.38
N ASP A 282 -0.78 -34.11 -20.39
CA ASP A 282 -1.55 -34.04 -19.13
C ASP A 282 -0.74 -33.57 -17.90
N PHE A 283 0.52 -33.17 -18.06
CA PHE A 283 1.38 -32.82 -16.90
C PHE A 283 1.56 -31.31 -16.68
N THR A 284 1.28 -30.47 -17.68
CA THR A 284 1.56 -29.02 -17.64
C THR A 284 0.43 -28.17 -17.05
N GLU A 285 -0.80 -28.69 -16.96
CA GLU A 285 -1.94 -27.93 -16.40
C GLU A 285 -1.98 -27.99 -14.85
N SER A 286 -1.33 -28.98 -14.24
CA SER A 286 -1.31 -29.19 -12.79
C SER A 286 -0.25 -28.36 -12.03
N ILE A 287 0.74 -27.80 -12.74
CA ILE A 287 1.83 -26.99 -12.15
C ILE A 287 1.43 -25.51 -12.04
N SER A 288 0.65 -24.98 -12.99
CA SER A 288 0.25 -23.56 -13.02
C SER A 288 -0.74 -23.19 -11.90
N LEU A 289 -1.66 -24.11 -11.53
CA LEU A 289 -2.62 -23.91 -10.44
C LEU A 289 -1.96 -23.95 -9.04
N LYS A 290 -0.84 -24.66 -8.88
CA LYS A 290 -0.14 -24.78 -7.58
C LYS A 290 0.73 -23.56 -7.25
N THR A 291 1.31 -22.91 -8.26
CA THR A 291 2.12 -21.69 -8.06
C THR A 291 1.28 -20.45 -7.77
N GLY A 292 0.07 -20.34 -8.33
CA GLY A 292 -0.85 -19.23 -8.02
C GLY A 292 -1.37 -19.23 -6.58
N GLN A 293 -1.73 -20.40 -6.05
CA GLN A 293 -2.21 -20.53 -4.66
C GLN A 293 -1.11 -20.29 -3.61
N GLN A 294 0.14 -20.66 -3.91
CA GLN A 294 1.27 -20.41 -3.00
C GLN A 294 1.62 -18.93 -2.88
N ASN A 295 1.48 -18.15 -3.96
CA ASN A 295 1.74 -16.71 -3.95
C ASN A 295 0.61 -15.92 -3.28
N TYR A 296 -0.66 -16.32 -3.47
CA TYR A 296 -1.81 -15.74 -2.78
C TYR A 296 -1.72 -15.89 -1.25
N ASN A 297 -1.33 -17.08 -0.77
CA ASN A 297 -1.18 -17.34 0.65
C ASN A 297 0.00 -16.58 1.29
N LYS A 298 1.09 -16.34 0.53
CA LYS A 298 2.23 -15.53 1.01
C LYS A 298 1.86 -14.06 1.18
N GLY A 299 1.09 -13.47 0.26
CA GLY A 299 0.66 -12.07 0.34
C GLY A 299 -0.24 -11.79 1.56
N LYS A 300 -1.22 -12.65 1.81
CA LYS A 300 -2.13 -12.52 2.97
C LYS A 300 -1.39 -12.57 4.31
N THR A 301 -0.42 -13.48 4.44
CA THR A 301 0.35 -13.65 5.68
C THR A 301 1.23 -12.43 5.97
N GLN A 302 1.77 -11.77 4.94
CA GLN A 302 2.61 -10.58 5.08
C GLN A 302 1.80 -9.34 5.49
N GLN A 303 0.58 -9.21 4.97
CA GLN A 303 -0.35 -8.14 5.33
C GLN A 303 -0.84 -8.26 6.77
N GLU A 304 -1.25 -9.46 7.20
CA GLU A 304 -1.66 -9.72 8.59
C GLU A 304 -0.51 -9.42 9.57
N THR A 305 0.72 -9.80 9.19
CA THR A 305 1.92 -9.49 9.98
C THR A 305 2.15 -7.98 10.10
N ARG A 306 1.96 -7.20 9.02
CA ARG A 306 2.09 -5.73 9.05
C ARG A 306 1.03 -5.08 9.95
N LEU A 307 -0.23 -5.51 9.83
CA LEU A 307 -1.32 -5.01 10.67
C LEU A 307 -1.10 -5.32 12.15
N GLU A 308 -0.61 -6.53 12.47
CA GLU A 308 -0.31 -6.89 13.85
C GLU A 308 0.90 -6.11 14.39
N GLN A 309 1.91 -5.85 13.58
CA GLN A 309 3.03 -4.95 13.95
C GLN A 309 2.56 -3.52 14.22
N GLU A 310 1.60 -3.01 13.45
CA GLU A 310 1.04 -1.67 13.67
C GLU A 310 0.17 -1.61 14.94
N ARG A 311 -0.67 -2.62 15.16
CA ARG A 311 -1.42 -2.79 16.42
C ARG A 311 -0.49 -2.85 17.61
N ASN A 312 0.62 -3.59 17.51
CA ASN A 312 1.62 -3.68 18.57
C ASN A 312 2.35 -2.36 18.81
N ARG A 313 2.69 -1.61 17.75
CA ARG A 313 3.23 -0.25 17.90
C ARG A 313 2.24 0.68 18.61
N HIS A 314 0.95 0.58 18.30
CA HIS A 314 -0.08 1.36 18.97
C HIS A 314 -0.25 0.95 20.44
N ARG A 315 -0.23 -0.36 20.74
CA ARG A 315 -0.27 -0.88 22.11
C ARG A 315 0.93 -0.39 22.92
N LEU A 316 2.14 -0.46 22.37
CA LEU A 316 3.36 0.00 23.03
C LEU A 316 3.35 1.51 23.29
N ARG A 317 2.87 2.32 22.33
CA ARG A 317 2.68 3.76 22.55
C ARG A 317 1.70 4.05 23.69
N ARG A 318 0.61 3.29 23.82
CA ARG A 318 -0.34 3.45 24.94
C ARG A 318 0.26 3.00 26.26
N ALA A 319 1.03 1.90 26.26
CA ALA A 319 1.68 1.36 27.45
C ALA A 319 2.75 2.29 28.01
N ASN A 320 3.45 3.03 27.14
CA ASN A 320 4.50 3.97 27.50
C ASN A 320 4.00 5.42 27.66
N GLN A 321 2.69 5.66 27.52
CA GLN A 321 2.11 6.99 27.63
C GLN A 321 2.10 7.42 29.10
N THR A 322 2.57 8.63 29.39
CA THR A 322 2.46 9.18 30.76
C THR A 322 1.01 9.56 31.07
N GLU A 323 0.63 9.65 32.35
CA GLU A 323 -0.74 10.06 32.73
C GLU A 323 -1.08 11.46 32.20
N GLU A 324 -0.11 12.39 32.18
CA GLU A 324 -0.30 13.73 31.63
C GLU A 324 -0.57 13.70 30.12
N GLU A 325 0.23 12.96 29.35
CA GLU A 325 -0.01 12.76 27.91
C GLU A 325 -1.36 12.09 27.65
N HIS A 326 -1.76 11.17 28.52
CA HIS A 326 -3.04 10.50 28.46
C HIS A 326 -4.21 11.49 28.63
N GLN A 327 -4.12 12.37 29.63
CA GLN A 327 -5.13 13.43 29.85
C GLN A 327 -5.18 14.43 28.68
N ILE A 328 -4.02 14.87 28.17
CA ILE A 328 -3.96 15.77 26.99
C ILE A 328 -4.64 15.12 25.79
N ARG A 329 -4.37 13.83 25.53
CA ARG A 329 -4.98 13.08 24.43
C ARG A 329 -6.50 13.00 24.58
N LEU A 330 -7.00 12.72 25.80
CA LEU A 330 -8.44 12.68 26.09
C LEU A 330 -9.10 14.05 25.91
N GLU A 331 -8.45 15.12 26.36
CA GLU A 331 -8.94 16.49 26.23
C GLU A 331 -9.03 16.91 24.75
N GLN A 332 -8.00 16.63 23.95
CA GLN A 332 -8.02 16.85 22.50
C GLN A 332 -9.10 16.03 21.81
N GLN A 333 -9.34 14.80 22.26
CA GLN A 333 -10.42 13.97 21.74
C GLN A 333 -11.80 14.57 22.06
N ARG A 334 -12.02 15.04 23.30
CA ARG A 334 -13.25 15.74 23.70
C ARG A 334 -13.49 17.01 22.88
N LYS A 335 -12.43 17.80 22.63
CA LYS A 335 -12.52 19.02 21.79
C LYS A 335 -12.93 18.68 20.36
N ARG A 336 -12.32 17.67 19.74
CA ARG A 336 -12.71 17.18 18.40
C ARG A 336 -14.15 16.67 18.37
N ASP A 337 -14.56 15.89 19.36
CA ASP A 337 -15.93 15.38 19.45
C ASP A 337 -16.96 16.49 19.72
N LYS A 338 -16.59 17.55 20.44
CA LYS A 338 -17.44 18.72 20.65
C LYS A 338 -17.58 19.52 19.37
N SER A 339 -16.49 19.77 18.65
CA SER A 339 -16.51 20.47 17.36
C SER A 339 -17.30 19.69 16.31
N ARG A 340 -17.09 18.37 16.20
CA ARG A 340 -17.88 17.51 15.30
C ARG A 340 -19.37 17.57 15.62
N ARG A 341 -19.75 17.59 16.90
CA ARG A 341 -21.16 17.72 17.32
C ARG A 341 -21.75 19.09 17.04
N ALA A 342 -20.96 20.15 17.15
CA ALA A 342 -21.43 21.51 16.85
C ALA A 342 -21.72 21.72 15.36
N ASN A 343 -21.00 21.01 14.49
CA ASN A 343 -21.15 21.11 13.03
C ASN A 343 -22.02 19.99 12.43
N GLN A 344 -22.61 19.13 13.27
CA GLN A 344 -23.38 17.97 12.80
C GLN A 344 -24.77 18.40 12.34
N THR A 345 -25.23 17.93 11.17
CA THR A 345 -26.61 18.15 10.73
C THR A 345 -27.60 17.29 11.54
N GLU A 346 -28.89 17.63 11.54
CA GLU A 346 -29.90 16.83 12.25
C GLU A 346 -30.01 15.39 11.71
N GLU A 347 -29.84 15.21 10.39
CA GLU A 347 -29.84 13.89 9.76
C GLU A 347 -28.64 13.05 10.20
N GLU A 348 -27.43 13.60 10.15
CA GLU A 348 -26.22 12.95 10.64
C GLU A 348 -26.33 12.63 12.14
N HIS A 349 -26.96 13.52 12.91
CA HIS A 349 -27.23 13.29 14.32
C HIS A 349 -28.13 12.07 14.52
N HIS A 350 -29.20 11.94 13.72
CA HIS A 350 -30.09 10.79 13.79
C HIS A 350 -29.40 9.48 13.41
N ILE A 351 -28.61 9.48 12.32
CA ILE A 351 -27.81 8.32 11.88
C ILE A 351 -26.85 7.89 13.00
N ARG A 352 -26.15 8.85 13.63
CA ARG A 352 -25.22 8.58 14.74
C ARG A 352 -25.93 7.92 15.92
N LEU A 353 -27.13 8.39 16.28
CA LEU A 353 -27.93 7.79 17.36
C LEU A 353 -28.39 6.37 17.00
N GLN A 354 -28.83 6.12 15.77
CA GLN A 354 -29.22 4.78 15.32
C GLN A 354 -28.03 3.80 15.36
N GLN A 355 -26.86 4.24 14.88
CA GLN A 355 -25.63 3.43 14.95
C GLN A 355 -25.22 3.16 16.40
N GLN A 356 -25.35 4.15 17.29
CA GLN A 356 -25.06 3.98 18.72
C GLN A 356 -26.03 2.98 19.37
N ALA A 357 -27.31 3.00 19.01
CA ALA A 357 -28.30 2.02 19.46
C ALA A 357 -27.95 0.61 18.97
N LYS A 358 -27.63 0.45 17.68
CA LYS A 358 -27.19 -0.84 17.12
C LYS A 358 -25.95 -1.40 17.83
N ARG A 359 -24.94 -0.55 18.11
CA ARG A 359 -23.74 -0.97 18.86
C ARG A 359 -24.05 -1.38 20.30
N ARG A 360 -24.95 -0.65 20.98
CA ARG A 360 -25.39 -1.01 22.33
C ARG A 360 -26.11 -2.36 22.34
N GLU A 361 -26.95 -2.62 21.35
CA GLU A 361 -27.66 -3.89 21.23
C GLU A 361 -26.71 -5.05 20.90
N ALA A 362 -25.79 -4.87 19.95
CA ALA A 362 -24.75 -5.86 19.66
C ALA A 362 -23.92 -6.20 20.91
N ASN A 363 -23.55 -5.21 21.71
CA ASN A 363 -22.83 -5.43 22.97
C ASN A 363 -23.68 -6.10 24.06
N ARG A 364 -25.00 -5.99 24.03
CA ARG A 364 -25.90 -6.74 24.93
C ARG A 364 -26.02 -8.19 24.49
N VAL A 365 -26.18 -8.44 23.18
CA VAL A 365 -26.20 -9.80 22.63
C VAL A 365 -24.89 -10.51 22.92
N ARG A 366 -23.76 -9.84 22.67
CA ARG A 366 -22.44 -10.41 22.97
C ARG A 366 -22.27 -10.76 24.44
N ARG A 367 -22.69 -9.88 25.37
CA ARG A 367 -22.63 -10.18 26.81
C ARG A 367 -23.51 -11.36 27.20
N ARG A 368 -24.72 -11.48 26.63
CA ARG A 368 -25.57 -12.65 26.84
C ARG A 368 -24.90 -13.93 26.35
N LEU A 369 -24.29 -13.91 25.17
CA LEU A 369 -23.53 -15.06 24.66
C LEU A 369 -22.32 -15.40 25.53
N GLU A 370 -21.59 -14.39 26.03
CA GLU A 370 -20.48 -14.60 26.98
C GLU A 370 -20.97 -15.21 28.30
N GLU A 371 -22.12 -14.78 28.82
CA GLU A 371 -22.76 -15.33 30.02
C GLU A 371 -23.26 -16.78 29.79
N ASP A 372 -23.91 -17.06 28.66
CA ASP A 372 -24.37 -18.40 28.28
C ASP A 372 -23.18 -19.38 28.12
N MET A 373 -22.07 -18.91 27.54
CA MET A 373 -20.84 -19.71 27.44
C MET A 373 -20.26 -20.06 28.81
N LEU A 374 -20.26 -19.12 29.76
CA LEU A 374 -19.78 -19.38 31.12
C LEU A 374 -20.69 -20.37 31.85
N GLN A 375 -22.01 -20.26 31.70
CA GLN A 375 -22.95 -21.21 32.31
C GLN A 375 -22.78 -22.64 31.75
N ASN A 376 -22.54 -22.79 30.45
CA ASN A 376 -22.30 -24.11 29.86
C ASN A 376 -21.01 -24.77 30.37
N ILE A 377 -19.96 -23.98 30.62
CA ILE A 377 -18.71 -24.49 31.20
C ILE A 377 -18.95 -25.04 32.62
N ASP A 378 -19.77 -24.37 33.43
CA ASP A 378 -20.09 -24.83 34.78
C ASP A 378 -20.89 -26.15 34.78
N ILE A 379 -21.80 -26.33 33.81
CA ILE A 379 -22.56 -27.58 33.63
C ILE A 379 -21.63 -28.73 33.25
N GLU A 380 -20.73 -28.52 32.28
CA GLU A 380 -19.76 -29.56 31.85
C GLU A 380 -18.82 -29.95 33.01
N GLN A 381 -18.40 -28.99 33.83
CA GLN A 381 -17.59 -29.29 35.02
C GLN A 381 -18.38 -30.10 36.06
N HIS A 382 -19.65 -29.77 36.28
CA HIS A 382 -20.50 -30.51 37.22
C HIS A 382 -20.75 -31.96 36.75
N ASP A 383 -21.03 -32.17 35.46
CA ASP A 383 -21.23 -33.52 34.90
C ASP A 383 -19.95 -34.36 34.98
N THR A 384 -18.79 -33.74 34.80
CA THR A 384 -17.49 -34.41 34.95
C THR A 384 -17.22 -34.81 36.40
N GLU A 385 -17.66 -34.00 37.37
CA GLU A 385 -17.52 -34.30 38.81
C GLU A 385 -18.47 -35.42 39.26
N ILE A 386 -19.71 -35.46 38.73
CA ILE A 386 -20.65 -36.58 38.96
C ILE A 386 -20.06 -37.89 38.42
N GLN A 387 -19.53 -37.89 37.19
CA GLN A 387 -18.89 -39.09 36.63
C GLN A 387 -17.67 -39.58 37.43
N ARG A 388 -16.89 -38.65 38.02
CA ARG A 388 -15.77 -39.03 38.91
C ARG A 388 -16.26 -39.70 40.20
N ASN A 389 -17.30 -39.17 40.82
CA ASN A 389 -17.86 -39.74 42.06
C ASN A 389 -18.49 -41.12 41.82
N ASP A 390 -19.14 -41.34 40.68
CA ASP A 390 -19.69 -42.65 40.32
C ASP A 390 -18.59 -43.70 40.02
N THR A 391 -17.42 -43.24 39.57
CA THR A 391 -16.27 -44.12 39.32
C THR A 391 -15.56 -44.53 40.63
N GLU A 392 -15.55 -43.67 41.66
CA GLU A 392 -14.95 -44.01 42.96
C GLU A 392 -15.77 -45.01 43.79
N ILE A 393 -17.09 -45.10 43.59
CA ILE A 393 -17.97 -46.04 44.31
C ILE A 393 -17.83 -47.49 43.80
N SER A 394 -17.23 -47.71 42.63
CA SER A 394 -17.13 -49.03 41.99
C SER A 394 -15.73 -49.67 42.02
N THR A 395 -14.82 -49.21 42.89
CA THR A 395 -13.54 -49.90 43.09
C THR A 395 -13.62 -50.87 44.28
N PRO A 396 -13.50 -52.19 44.07
CA PRO A 396 -13.44 -53.15 45.16
C PRO A 396 -12.15 -52.92 45.94
N THR A 397 -12.27 -52.84 47.26
CA THR A 397 -11.14 -52.78 48.19
C THR A 397 -10.31 -54.07 48.07
N VAL A 398 -9.35 -54.10 47.16
CA VAL A 398 -8.37 -55.18 47.07
C VAL A 398 -7.26 -54.89 48.08
N SER A 399 -7.15 -55.81 49.03
CA SER A 399 -6.21 -55.88 50.13
C SER A 399 -4.81 -55.39 49.75
N ARG A 400 -4.27 -54.50 50.60
CA ARG A 400 -2.83 -54.25 50.73
C ARG A 400 -2.16 -55.58 51.02
N ASP A 401 -1.35 -56.05 50.09
CA ASP A 401 -0.11 -56.73 50.40
C ASP A 401 0.78 -56.78 49.15
N ILE A 402 2.07 -56.59 49.37
CA ILE A 402 3.21 -56.85 48.47
C ILE A 402 3.79 -55.65 47.67
N ARG A 403 5.11 -55.48 47.90
CA ARG A 403 6.19 -54.96 47.03
C ARG A 403 6.63 -53.50 47.11
N THR A 404 7.48 -53.27 48.11
CA THR A 404 8.94 -53.06 47.94
C THR A 404 9.51 -53.32 46.53
N GLN A 405 10.42 -52.45 46.08
CA GLN A 405 11.29 -52.49 44.87
C GLN A 405 10.80 -51.66 43.67
N ALA A 406 11.14 -50.36 43.66
CA ALA A 406 11.64 -49.63 42.48
C ALA A 406 11.95 -48.16 42.85
N GLN A 407 12.93 -47.94 43.72
CA GLN A 407 13.38 -46.58 44.11
C GLN A 407 14.89 -46.39 43.90
N SER A 408 15.47 -47.05 42.89
CA SER A 408 16.94 -47.13 42.75
C SER A 408 17.49 -46.95 41.33
N GLN A 409 16.78 -46.30 40.40
CA GLN A 409 17.30 -46.15 39.02
C GLN A 409 17.18 -44.77 38.35
N ASN A 410 16.89 -43.68 39.07
CA ASN A 410 16.78 -42.35 38.44
C ASN A 410 17.70 -41.24 38.98
N LEU A 411 18.78 -41.60 39.68
CA LEU A 411 19.74 -40.62 40.23
C LEU A 411 21.08 -40.53 39.49
N GLU A 412 21.25 -41.15 38.31
CA GLU A 412 22.56 -41.23 37.65
C GLU A 412 22.63 -40.72 36.20
N LYS A 413 21.70 -39.85 35.77
CA LYS A 413 21.75 -39.26 34.41
C LYS A 413 21.94 -37.75 34.28
N ASN A 414 22.15 -37.01 35.37
CA ASN A 414 22.42 -35.56 35.32
C ASN A 414 23.82 -35.16 35.79
N LYS A 415 24.86 -35.83 35.27
CA LYS A 415 26.25 -35.33 35.28
C LYS A 415 26.97 -35.70 33.99
N LYS A 416 26.72 -34.96 32.92
CA LYS A 416 27.61 -34.62 31.78
C LYS A 416 26.73 -34.00 30.69
N HIS A 417 27.09 -32.79 30.28
CA HIS A 417 26.25 -31.82 29.60
C HIS A 417 26.87 -30.45 29.77
#